data_AF-A0A504LHZ1-F1
#
_entry.id   AF-A0A504LHZ1-F1
#
_cell.length_a   1.000
_cell.length_b   1.000
_cell.length_c   1.000
_cell.angle_alpha   90.00
_cell.angle_beta   90.00
_cell.angle_gamma   90.00
#
_symmetry.space_group_name_H-M   'P 1'
#
loop_
_entity.id
_entity.type
_entity.pdbx_description
1 polymer ?
#
loop_
_entity_poly.entity_id
_entity_poly.type
_entity_poly.pdbx_seq_one_letter_code
_entity_poly.pdbx_strand_id
1 'polypeptide(L)'
;MKRSAILLTMLGFVALLGLGGWVISGFMRLSHSILPGYAASPSRSMQPYEVVLKYDRRNDDIPLAPMSEWHLKIPRAFIWSELGGNGNIGGAGHQQYFVDMAATIGINGDFSPSVLSNQRENTTNGFYISLRNSIVGYTFSKTYQCIREDEIGEFSGMKKSKIQACDKNDGFEKRCVVYMHYKGWNVRINMPKSNYFGDYVKSCEAVAGFLSKYTVDVDDVRGLGD
;
A
#
# COMPACT_ATOMS: atom_id res chain seq x y z
N MET A 1 -57.22 14.20 -9.15
CA MET A 1 -56.04 14.67 -9.91
C MET A 1 -54.69 14.65 -9.16
N LYS A 2 -54.59 14.25 -7.88
CA LYS A 2 -53.30 14.27 -7.13
C LYS A 2 -52.41 13.02 -7.28
N ARG A 3 -52.94 11.88 -7.74
CA ARG A 3 -52.18 10.61 -7.83
C ARG A 3 -51.24 10.55 -9.05
N SER A 4 -51.58 11.23 -10.14
CA SER A 4 -50.77 11.20 -11.38
C SER A 4 -49.48 12.04 -11.28
N ALA A 5 -49.47 13.11 -10.48
CA ALA A 5 -48.30 13.95 -10.29
C ALA A 5 -47.18 13.24 -9.50
N ILE A 6 -47.55 12.38 -8.55
CA ILE A 6 -46.60 11.61 -7.71
C ILE A 6 -45.93 10.50 -8.53
N LEU A 7 -46.66 9.87 -9.46
CA LEU A 7 -46.10 8.83 -10.32
C LEU A 7 -45.04 9.39 -11.30
N LEU A 8 -45.31 10.57 -11.87
CA LEU A 8 -44.39 11.26 -12.79
C LEU A 8 -43.11 11.75 -12.08
N THR A 9 -43.21 12.19 -10.83
CA THR A 9 -42.02 12.59 -10.03
C THR A 9 -41.18 11.38 -9.62
N MET A 10 -41.81 10.26 -9.24
CA MET A 10 -41.10 9.00 -8.93
C MET A 10 -40.37 8.43 -10.17
N LEU A 11 -41.03 8.42 -11.33
CA LEU A 11 -40.42 7.95 -12.59
C LEU A 11 -39.23 8.83 -13.01
N GLY A 12 -39.35 10.16 -12.87
CA GLY A 12 -38.23 11.08 -13.11
C GLY A 12 -37.04 10.84 -12.18
N PHE A 13 -37.30 10.55 -10.90
CA PHE A 13 -36.23 10.27 -9.92
C PHE A 13 -35.52 8.94 -10.18
N VAL A 14 -36.26 7.88 -10.54
CA VAL A 14 -35.68 6.58 -10.90
C VAL A 14 -34.86 6.67 -12.19
N ALA A 15 -35.32 7.44 -13.19
CA ALA A 15 -34.57 7.67 -14.42
C ALA A 15 -33.26 8.45 -14.18
N LEU A 16 -33.30 9.47 -13.31
CA LEU A 16 -32.11 10.24 -12.91
C LEU A 16 -31.11 9.38 -12.12
N LEU A 17 -31.58 8.51 -11.22
CA LEU A 17 -30.71 7.57 -10.50
C LEU A 17 -30.11 6.50 -11.43
N GLY A 18 -30.88 6.01 -12.40
CA GLY A 18 -30.41 5.05 -13.40
C GLY A 18 -29.33 5.64 -14.31
N LEU A 19 -29.55 6.86 -14.81
CA LEU A 19 -28.58 7.59 -15.64
C LEU A 19 -27.35 8.01 -14.83
N GLY A 20 -27.52 8.49 -13.60
CA GLY A 20 -26.41 8.81 -12.70
C GLY A 20 -25.57 7.58 -12.37
N GLY A 21 -26.20 6.42 -12.11
CA GLY A 21 -25.51 5.15 -11.90
C GLY A 21 -24.74 4.67 -13.13
N TRP A 22 -25.31 4.84 -14.33
CA TRP A 22 -24.63 4.51 -15.59
C TRP A 22 -23.47 5.43 -15.91
N VAL A 23 -23.60 6.73 -15.67
CA VAL A 23 -22.51 7.70 -15.90
C VAL A 23 -21.38 7.50 -14.89
N ILE A 24 -21.69 7.22 -13.62
CA ILE A 24 -20.68 6.92 -12.61
C ILE A 24 -20.01 5.56 -12.91
N SER A 25 -20.77 4.54 -13.30
CA SER A 25 -20.20 3.22 -13.67
C SER A 25 -19.37 3.31 -14.95
N GLY A 26 -19.81 4.10 -15.94
CA GLY A 26 -19.11 4.36 -17.19
C GLY A 26 -17.84 5.18 -16.98
N PHE A 27 -17.90 6.23 -16.14
CA PHE A 27 -16.73 7.04 -15.76
C PHE A 27 -15.73 6.22 -14.95
N MET A 28 -16.20 5.36 -14.04
CA MET A 28 -15.34 4.38 -13.37
C MET A 28 -14.70 3.47 -14.43
N ARG A 29 -15.45 2.83 -15.33
CA ARG A 29 -14.87 1.99 -16.40
C ARG A 29 -13.89 2.74 -17.32
N LEU A 30 -14.11 4.03 -17.54
CA LEU A 30 -13.26 4.89 -18.36
C LEU A 30 -11.99 5.32 -17.61
N SER A 31 -12.10 5.68 -16.33
CA SER A 31 -10.92 5.87 -15.48
C SER A 31 -10.16 4.55 -15.32
N HIS A 32 -10.86 3.42 -15.41
CA HIS A 32 -10.25 2.09 -15.44
C HIS A 32 -9.44 1.78 -16.71
N SER A 33 -9.75 2.43 -17.84
CA SER A 33 -9.04 2.20 -19.11
C SER A 33 -8.00 3.26 -19.43
N ILE A 34 -8.09 4.47 -18.86
CA ILE A 34 -7.23 5.61 -19.21
C ILE A 34 -6.09 5.83 -18.21
N LEU A 35 -6.24 5.41 -16.95
CA LEU A 35 -5.19 5.55 -15.94
C LEU A 35 -4.51 4.18 -15.70
N PRO A 36 -3.30 3.94 -16.23
CA PRO A 36 -2.52 2.76 -15.88
C PRO A 36 -2.17 2.86 -14.39
N GLY A 37 -2.87 2.09 -13.55
CA GLY A 37 -2.59 1.97 -12.11
C GLY A 37 -3.81 2.06 -11.18
N TYR A 38 -4.91 2.69 -11.59
CA TYR A 38 -6.07 2.93 -10.70
C TYR A 38 -7.15 1.83 -10.75
N ALA A 39 -6.93 0.77 -11.52
CA ALA A 39 -8.02 -0.08 -12.02
C ALA A 39 -7.61 -1.48 -12.49
N ALA A 40 -6.42 -1.94 -12.11
CA ALA A 40 -6.04 -3.30 -12.43
C ALA A 40 -6.88 -4.24 -11.55
N SER A 41 -7.78 -5.02 -12.17
CA SER A 41 -8.24 -6.25 -11.54
C SER A 41 -6.99 -7.05 -11.13
N PRO A 42 -6.87 -7.52 -9.87
CA PRO A 42 -5.69 -8.20 -9.40
C PRO A 42 -5.32 -9.35 -10.35
N SER A 43 -4.11 -9.33 -10.89
CA SER A 43 -3.64 -10.39 -11.78
C SER A 43 -3.56 -11.70 -11.00
N ARG A 44 -3.83 -12.84 -11.64
CA ARG A 44 -3.54 -14.17 -11.07
C ARG A 44 -2.24 -14.79 -11.58
N SER A 45 -1.47 -14.04 -12.36
CA SER A 45 -0.27 -14.58 -13.01
C SER A 45 0.87 -14.75 -12.01
N MET A 46 1.40 -15.98 -11.95
CA MET A 46 2.63 -16.28 -11.20
C MET A 46 3.91 -15.95 -11.97
N GLN A 47 3.80 -15.43 -13.19
CA GLN A 47 4.97 -14.99 -13.95
C GLN A 47 5.60 -13.77 -13.26
N PRO A 48 6.89 -13.83 -12.92
CA PRO A 48 7.58 -12.70 -12.31
C PRO A 48 7.77 -11.59 -13.34
N TYR A 49 7.68 -10.35 -12.88
CA TYR A 49 8.10 -9.17 -13.64
C TYR A 49 8.85 -8.22 -12.73
N GLU A 50 9.55 -7.28 -13.35
CA GLU A 50 10.36 -6.30 -12.66
C GLU A 50 9.53 -5.06 -12.31
N VAL A 51 9.56 -4.68 -11.04
CA VAL A 51 9.08 -3.41 -10.50
C VAL A 51 10.30 -2.62 -10.08
N VAL A 52 10.38 -1.37 -10.50
CA VAL A 52 11.48 -0.46 -10.14
C VAL A 52 10.89 0.74 -9.42
N LEU A 53 11.18 0.84 -8.13
CA LEU A 53 10.88 2.02 -7.32
C LEU A 53 12.04 2.99 -7.44
N LYS A 54 11.73 4.27 -7.66
CA LYS A 54 12.71 5.33 -7.86
C LYS A 54 12.48 6.44 -6.84
N TYR A 55 13.54 6.92 -6.23
CA TYR A 55 13.51 8.05 -5.32
C TYR A 55 14.53 9.11 -5.76
N ASP A 56 14.07 10.34 -5.97
CA ASP A 56 14.93 11.47 -6.31
C ASP A 56 15.29 12.23 -5.03
N ARG A 57 16.56 12.14 -4.63
CA ARG A 57 17.09 12.77 -3.40
C ARG A 57 17.41 14.26 -3.57
N ARG A 58 17.23 14.85 -4.76
CA ARG A 58 17.58 16.27 -5.02
C ARG A 58 16.76 17.29 -4.24
N ASN A 59 15.77 16.85 -3.46
CA ASN A 59 15.00 17.69 -2.54
C ASN A 59 15.41 17.55 -1.07
N ASP A 60 16.40 16.70 -0.75
CA ASP A 60 16.92 16.50 0.60
C ASP A 60 18.30 17.18 0.74
N ASP A 61 18.54 17.84 1.88
CA ASP A 61 19.81 18.51 2.21
C ASP A 61 21.01 17.54 2.45
N ILE A 62 20.91 16.28 2.01
CA ILE A 62 21.88 15.22 2.32
C ILE A 62 22.66 14.83 1.04
N PRO A 63 24.02 14.83 1.07
CA PRO A 63 24.85 14.57 -0.10
C PRO A 63 24.93 13.07 -0.38
N LEU A 64 23.94 12.53 -1.09
CA LEU A 64 23.89 11.14 -1.56
C LEU A 64 23.68 11.08 -3.07
N ALA A 65 23.81 9.89 -3.66
CA ALA A 65 23.56 9.68 -5.08
C ALA A 65 22.22 10.32 -5.50
N PRO A 66 22.16 11.03 -6.65
CA PRO A 66 21.03 11.88 -7.02
C PRO A 66 19.71 11.10 -7.20
N MET A 67 19.79 9.78 -7.34
CA MET A 67 18.67 8.88 -7.52
C MET A 67 18.94 7.58 -6.78
N SER A 68 17.91 6.97 -6.22
CA SER A 68 17.99 5.65 -5.59
C SER A 68 16.92 4.74 -6.13
N GLU A 69 17.29 3.50 -6.39
CA GLU A 69 16.41 2.53 -7.01
C GLU A 69 16.27 1.27 -6.15
N TRP A 70 15.07 0.68 -6.21
CA TRP A 70 14.81 -0.64 -5.64
C TRP A 70 14.10 -1.48 -6.69
N HIS A 71 14.81 -2.53 -7.12
CA HIS A 71 14.38 -3.49 -8.12
C HIS A 71 13.81 -4.75 -7.46
N LEU A 72 12.56 -5.06 -7.78
CA LEU A 72 11.84 -6.23 -7.30
C LEU A 72 11.44 -7.10 -8.49
N LYS A 73 11.77 -8.38 -8.48
CA LYS A 73 11.30 -9.37 -9.45
C LYS A 73 10.28 -10.28 -8.80
N ILE A 74 9.01 -9.85 -8.85
CA ILE A 74 7.92 -10.44 -8.08
C ILE A 74 6.80 -10.96 -9.01
N PRO A 75 6.13 -12.07 -8.68
CA PRO A 75 4.93 -12.50 -9.41
C PRO A 75 3.84 -11.43 -9.42
N ARG A 76 3.25 -11.17 -10.60
CA ARG A 76 2.13 -10.20 -10.75
C ARG A 76 0.97 -10.48 -9.80
N ALA A 77 0.78 -11.74 -9.41
CA ALA A 77 -0.27 -12.13 -8.47
C ALA A 77 -0.18 -11.44 -7.10
N PHE A 78 1.01 -11.03 -6.67
CA PHE A 78 1.18 -10.28 -5.42
C PHE A 78 0.77 -8.81 -5.56
N ILE A 79 0.68 -8.27 -6.76
CA ILE A 79 0.53 -6.83 -6.99
C ILE A 79 -0.95 -6.47 -7.01
N TRP A 80 -1.32 -5.59 -6.08
CA TRP A 80 -2.67 -5.05 -5.95
C TRP A 80 -2.83 -3.74 -6.72
N SER A 81 -1.87 -2.83 -6.55
CA SER A 81 -1.81 -1.57 -7.28
C SER A 81 -0.36 -1.18 -7.46
N GLU A 82 -0.05 -0.55 -8.58
CA GLU A 82 1.28 -0.03 -8.87
C GLU A 82 1.12 1.30 -9.59
N LEU A 83 1.98 2.25 -9.24
CA LEU A 83 2.22 3.43 -10.04
C LEU A 83 3.69 3.40 -10.46
N GLY A 84 3.91 2.83 -11.64
CA GLY A 84 5.23 2.49 -12.20
C GLY A 84 6.00 3.68 -12.80
N GLY A 85 6.98 3.36 -13.67
CA GLY A 85 8.04 4.22 -14.21
C GLY A 85 7.72 5.67 -14.66
N ASN A 86 6.46 6.02 -14.85
CA ASN A 86 5.97 7.36 -15.23
C ASN A 86 5.34 8.12 -14.04
N GLY A 87 5.93 8.01 -12.84
CA GLY A 87 5.46 8.58 -11.58
C GLY A 87 4.53 9.79 -11.71
N ASN A 88 3.36 9.74 -11.07
CA ASN A 88 2.43 10.86 -11.09
C ASN A 88 3.04 11.99 -10.26
N ILE A 89 2.98 13.22 -10.79
CA ILE A 89 3.38 14.40 -10.04
C ILE A 89 2.26 14.63 -9.02
N GLY A 90 2.51 14.23 -7.77
CA GLY A 90 1.61 14.57 -6.67
C GLY A 90 1.52 16.09 -6.53
N GLY A 91 0.47 16.60 -5.88
CA GLY A 91 0.16 18.05 -5.79
C GLY A 91 1.26 18.96 -5.19
N ALA A 92 2.39 18.40 -4.77
CA ALA A 92 3.58 19.12 -4.30
C ALA A 92 4.74 19.15 -5.33
N GLY A 93 4.57 18.66 -6.56
CA GLY A 93 5.61 18.69 -7.60
C GLY A 93 6.60 17.52 -7.58
N HIS A 94 6.43 16.55 -6.67
CA HIS A 94 7.29 15.37 -6.57
C HIS A 94 6.70 14.18 -7.35
N GLN A 95 7.55 13.46 -8.10
CA GLN A 95 7.19 12.18 -8.70
C GLN A 95 6.94 11.15 -7.60
N GLN A 96 5.76 10.56 -7.57
CA GLN A 96 5.42 9.48 -6.65
C GLN A 96 5.53 8.13 -7.36
N TYR A 97 6.26 7.20 -6.76
CA TYR A 97 6.38 5.81 -7.15
C TYR A 97 5.90 4.95 -5.99
N PHE A 98 4.96 4.04 -6.25
CA PHE A 98 4.53 3.10 -5.24
C PHE A 98 4.17 1.75 -5.84
N VAL A 99 4.31 0.72 -5.03
CA VAL A 99 3.78 -0.60 -5.28
C VAL A 99 3.09 -1.10 -4.03
N ASP A 100 1.82 -1.46 -4.18
CA ASP A 100 1.00 -2.07 -3.15
C ASP A 100 0.85 -3.55 -3.47
N MET A 101 1.28 -4.40 -2.54
CA MET A 101 1.19 -5.84 -2.62
C MET A 101 0.11 -6.37 -1.68
N ALA A 102 -0.63 -7.38 -2.13
CA ALA A 102 -1.57 -8.13 -1.31
C ALA A 102 -1.10 -9.59 -1.19
N ALA A 103 -0.74 -9.99 0.02
CA ALA A 103 -0.21 -11.31 0.31
C ALA A 103 -0.93 -11.95 1.51
N THR A 104 -1.00 -13.27 1.56
CA THR A 104 -1.55 -14.02 2.69
C THR A 104 -0.44 -14.85 3.32
N ILE A 105 -0.28 -14.76 4.63
CA ILE A 105 0.75 -15.51 5.35
C ILE A 105 0.26 -16.93 5.67
N GLY A 106 1.07 -17.93 5.33
CA GLY A 106 0.85 -19.32 5.69
C GLY A 106 1.34 -19.65 7.10
N ILE A 107 1.07 -20.88 7.54
CA ILE A 107 1.48 -21.38 8.87
C ILE A 107 3.01 -21.34 9.06
N ASN A 108 3.75 -21.54 7.97
CA ASN A 108 5.22 -21.55 7.98
C ASN A 108 5.83 -20.13 7.93
N GLY A 109 5.02 -19.08 7.90
CA GLY A 109 5.48 -17.70 7.72
C GLY A 109 5.72 -17.30 6.26
N ASP A 110 5.56 -18.23 5.31
CA ASP A 110 5.67 -17.95 3.87
C ASP A 110 4.45 -17.18 3.36
N PHE A 111 4.69 -16.22 2.48
CA PHE A 111 3.65 -15.45 1.82
C PHE A 111 3.23 -16.07 0.49
N SER A 112 1.91 -16.16 0.28
CA SER A 112 1.27 -16.47 -0.99
C SER A 112 0.44 -15.28 -1.50
N PRO A 113 0.14 -15.19 -2.81
CA PRO A 113 -0.68 -14.10 -3.32
C PRO A 113 -2.11 -14.14 -2.77
N SER A 114 -2.63 -13.02 -2.27
CA SER A 114 -3.99 -12.96 -1.74
C SER A 114 -5.07 -13.26 -2.78
N VAL A 115 -4.81 -12.97 -4.06
CA VAL A 115 -5.73 -13.25 -5.18
C VAL A 115 -5.97 -14.75 -5.42
N LEU A 116 -5.05 -15.59 -4.93
CA LEU A 116 -5.14 -17.05 -5.00
C LEU A 116 -5.71 -17.66 -3.71
N SER A 117 -5.80 -16.87 -2.64
CA SER A 117 -6.33 -17.31 -1.36
C SER A 117 -7.85 -17.17 -1.32
N ASN A 118 -8.52 -17.96 -0.49
CA ASN A 118 -9.96 -17.78 -0.29
C ASN A 118 -10.25 -16.53 0.58
N GLN A 119 -11.50 -16.07 0.55
CA GLN A 119 -11.90 -14.84 1.25
C GLN A 119 -11.67 -14.92 2.77
N ARG A 120 -11.85 -16.09 3.37
CA ARG A 120 -11.67 -16.31 4.80
C ARG A 120 -10.20 -16.15 5.18
N GLU A 121 -9.30 -16.83 4.46
CA GLU A 121 -7.85 -16.73 4.64
C GLU A 121 -7.36 -15.31 4.46
N ASN A 122 -7.79 -14.61 3.41
CA ASN A 122 -7.38 -13.23 3.19
C ASN A 122 -7.91 -12.29 4.30
N THR A 123 -9.08 -12.57 4.88
CA THR A 123 -9.61 -11.78 5.99
C THR A 123 -8.80 -11.97 7.27
N THR A 124 -8.36 -13.20 7.56
CA THR A 124 -7.68 -13.54 8.81
C THR A 124 -6.16 -13.37 8.75
N ASN A 125 -5.55 -13.72 7.62
CA ASN A 125 -4.10 -13.85 7.44
C ASN A 125 -3.55 -12.96 6.31
N GLY A 126 -4.39 -12.14 5.70
CA GLY A 126 -3.93 -11.26 4.63
C GLY A 126 -3.12 -10.08 5.17
N PHE A 127 -2.20 -9.61 4.36
CA PHE A 127 -1.32 -8.46 4.57
C PHE A 127 -1.41 -7.56 3.34
N TYR A 128 -1.39 -6.25 3.55
CA TYR A 128 -1.13 -5.30 2.46
C TYR A 128 0.21 -4.62 2.72
N ILE A 129 1.16 -4.81 1.81
CA ILE A 129 2.53 -4.31 1.93
C ILE A 129 2.70 -3.22 0.89
N SER A 130 2.84 -1.98 1.32
CA SER A 130 2.99 -0.80 0.47
C SER A 130 4.43 -0.33 0.52
N LEU A 131 5.09 -0.30 -0.63
CA LEU A 131 6.37 0.34 -0.81
C LEU A 131 6.12 1.67 -1.50
N ARG A 132 6.67 2.74 -0.93
CA ARG A 132 6.54 4.09 -1.49
C ARG A 132 7.91 4.71 -1.58
N ASN A 133 8.11 5.54 -2.58
CA ASN A 133 9.29 6.39 -2.69
C ASN A 133 9.19 7.60 -1.75
N SER A 134 9.01 7.32 -0.46
CA SER A 134 9.34 8.28 0.58
C SER A 134 10.52 7.72 1.35
N ILE A 135 11.53 8.54 1.59
CA ILE A 135 12.51 8.29 2.64
C ILE A 135 11.89 8.81 3.93
N VAL A 136 12.09 8.08 5.03
CA VAL A 136 11.77 8.63 6.34
C VAL A 136 12.98 9.44 6.77
N GLY A 137 12.77 10.71 7.08
CA GLY A 137 13.79 11.65 7.55
C GLY A 137 14.35 11.34 8.95
N TYR A 138 14.35 10.07 9.37
CA TYR A 138 14.94 9.61 10.62
C TYR A 138 16.06 8.61 10.33
N THR A 139 17.16 8.80 11.04
CA THR A 139 18.29 7.88 11.06
C THR A 139 17.97 6.72 11.99
N PHE A 140 17.58 5.59 11.42
CA PHE A 140 17.47 4.34 12.17
C PHE A 140 18.84 3.68 12.30
N SER A 141 19.22 3.34 13.52
CA SER A 141 20.49 2.67 13.82
C SER A 141 20.50 1.18 13.48
N LYS A 142 19.36 0.62 13.03
CA LYS A 142 19.18 -0.81 12.74
C LYS A 142 18.85 -1.06 11.27
N THR A 143 19.29 -2.21 10.75
CA THR A 143 19.07 -2.69 9.37
C THR A 143 17.59 -2.83 9.01
N TYR A 144 16.76 -3.14 10.02
CA TYR A 144 15.31 -2.93 9.97
C TYR A 144 14.78 -2.57 11.37
N GLN A 145 13.76 -1.72 11.41
CA GLN A 145 13.02 -1.40 12.62
C GLN A 145 11.54 -1.35 12.27
N CYS A 146 10.73 -2.00 13.10
CA CYS A 146 9.27 -1.92 13.01
C CYS A 146 8.71 -1.02 14.08
N ILE A 147 7.79 -0.17 13.66
CA ILE A 147 7.18 0.87 14.49
C ILE A 147 5.70 0.78 14.24
N ARG A 148 4.92 0.64 15.31
CA ARG A 148 3.48 0.64 15.20
C ARG A 148 2.99 2.05 14.86
N GLU A 149 1.87 2.17 14.15
CA GLU A 149 1.38 3.49 13.74
C GLU A 149 1.12 4.42 14.94
N ASP A 150 0.62 3.89 16.06
CA ASP A 150 0.42 4.63 17.30
C ASP A 150 1.72 5.13 17.96
N GLU A 151 2.85 4.49 17.67
CA GLU A 151 4.18 4.85 18.16
C GLU A 151 4.88 5.88 17.26
N ILE A 152 4.42 6.09 16.02
CA ILE A 152 5.16 6.91 15.04
C ILE A 152 5.32 8.37 15.51
N GLY A 153 4.41 8.90 16.32
CA GLY A 153 4.50 10.25 16.87
C GLY A 153 5.68 10.44 17.83
N GLU A 154 6.24 9.36 18.37
CA GLU A 154 7.44 9.39 19.24
C GLU A 154 8.72 9.49 18.41
N PHE A 155 8.69 8.98 17.18
CA PHE A 155 9.83 9.00 16.26
C PHE A 155 9.80 10.20 15.33
N SER A 156 8.60 10.73 15.03
CA SER A 156 8.43 11.65 13.91
C SER A 156 8.42 13.14 14.24
N GLY A 157 8.40 13.51 15.51
CA GLY A 157 8.12 14.89 15.91
C GLY A 157 6.74 15.40 15.44
N MET A 158 5.96 14.57 14.74
CA MET A 158 4.58 14.85 14.36
C MET A 158 3.73 14.75 15.62
N LYS A 159 2.92 15.78 15.88
CA LYS A 159 1.97 15.78 16.98
C LYS A 159 1.07 14.53 16.90
N LYS A 160 1.07 13.71 17.95
CA LYS A 160 0.23 12.50 18.13
C LYS A 160 -1.25 12.70 17.79
N SER A 161 -1.74 13.95 17.78
CA SER A 161 -3.16 14.32 17.64
C SER A 161 -3.83 13.99 16.31
N LYS A 162 -3.13 13.42 15.32
CA LYS A 162 -3.72 13.00 14.03
C LYS A 162 -3.66 11.49 13.77
N ILE A 163 -3.06 10.73 14.68
CA ILE A 163 -2.89 9.29 14.50
C ILE A 163 -3.94 8.57 15.33
N GLN A 164 -4.84 7.87 14.66
CA GLN A 164 -5.77 6.98 15.33
C GLN A 164 -5.03 5.70 15.68
N ALA A 165 -4.86 5.43 16.97
CA ALA A 165 -4.24 4.18 17.42
C ALA A 165 -5.10 2.98 17.01
N CYS A 166 -4.47 1.88 16.60
CA CYS A 166 -5.22 0.67 16.30
C CYS A 166 -5.88 0.16 17.59
N ASP A 167 -7.19 -0.01 17.59
CA ASP A 167 -7.95 -0.53 18.72
C ASP A 167 -8.24 -2.02 18.53
N LYS A 168 -7.94 -2.84 19.53
CA LYS A 168 -8.22 -4.29 19.51
C LYS A 168 -9.72 -4.59 19.42
N ASN A 169 -10.56 -3.74 20.00
CA ASN A 169 -12.00 -3.95 20.13
C ASN A 169 -12.82 -3.24 19.04
N ASP A 170 -12.19 -2.39 18.24
CA ASP A 170 -12.87 -1.76 17.12
C ASP A 170 -13.31 -2.80 16.08
N GLY A 171 -14.60 -2.85 15.79
CA GLY A 171 -15.18 -3.74 14.77
C GLY A 171 -15.09 -3.18 13.35
N PHE A 172 -14.78 -1.88 13.21
CA PHE A 172 -14.72 -1.21 11.91
C PHE A 172 -13.38 -1.46 11.22
N GLU A 173 -12.27 -1.22 11.91
CA GLU A 173 -10.96 -1.50 11.34
C GLU A 173 -10.57 -2.98 11.52
N LYS A 174 -10.32 -3.71 10.42
CA LYS A 174 -9.97 -5.14 10.50
C LYS A 174 -8.47 -5.41 10.58
N ARG A 175 -7.65 -4.38 10.35
CA ARG A 175 -6.20 -4.47 10.19
C ARG A 175 -5.55 -3.29 10.88
N CYS A 176 -4.30 -3.46 11.29
CA CYS A 176 -3.52 -2.40 11.89
C CYS A 176 -2.30 -2.10 11.02
N VAL A 177 -1.78 -0.88 11.16
CA VAL A 177 -0.65 -0.39 10.40
C VAL A 177 0.63 -0.49 11.22
N VAL A 178 1.68 -1.03 10.59
CA VAL A 178 3.06 -0.99 11.07
C VAL A 178 3.92 -0.41 9.96
N TYR A 179 4.86 0.44 10.33
CA TYR A 179 5.90 0.96 9.45
C TYR A 179 7.17 0.16 9.68
N MET A 180 7.79 -0.30 8.61
CA MET A 180 9.06 -1.01 8.61
C MET A 180 10.05 -0.24 7.75
N HIS A 181 11.26 -0.06 8.28
CA HIS A 181 12.40 0.42 7.50
C HIS A 181 13.16 -0.77 6.95
N TYR A 182 13.38 -0.82 5.64
CA TYR A 182 14.11 -1.90 4.99
C TYR A 182 15.15 -1.30 4.03
N LYS A 183 16.43 -1.44 4.38
CA LYS A 183 17.56 -0.88 3.59
C LYS A 183 17.40 0.61 3.26
N GLY A 184 16.89 1.38 4.22
CA GLY A 184 16.63 2.82 4.08
C GLY A 184 15.32 3.20 3.38
N TRP A 185 14.56 2.23 2.85
CA TRP A 185 13.24 2.46 2.26
C TRP A 185 12.11 2.29 3.28
N ASN A 186 11.02 3.02 3.06
CA ASN A 186 9.80 2.88 3.87
C ASN A 186 8.87 1.82 3.32
N VAL A 187 8.47 0.92 4.22
CA VAL A 187 7.47 -0.11 3.97
C VAL A 187 6.32 0.09 4.94
N ARG A 188 5.12 0.33 4.42
CA ARG A 188 3.89 0.36 5.22
C ARG A 188 3.20 -0.99 5.14
N ILE A 189 2.90 -1.59 6.28
CA ILE A 189 2.33 -2.93 6.39
C ILE A 189 0.97 -2.82 7.07
N ASN A 190 -0.11 -3.16 6.37
CA ASN A 190 -1.43 -3.37 6.97
C ASN A 190 -1.61 -4.87 7.27
N MET A 191 -1.48 -5.25 8.53
CA MET A 191 -1.54 -6.63 8.99
C MET A 191 -2.81 -6.92 9.82
N PRO A 192 -3.21 -8.19 9.98
CA PRO A 192 -4.33 -8.54 10.84
C PRO A 192 -4.09 -8.14 12.30
N LYS A 193 -5.17 -7.83 13.04
CA LYS A 193 -5.09 -7.49 14.48
C LYS A 193 -4.40 -8.58 15.31
N SER A 194 -4.57 -9.85 14.95
CA SER A 194 -3.90 -10.98 15.61
C SER A 194 -2.38 -10.90 15.51
N ASN A 195 -1.85 -10.44 14.38
CA ASN A 195 -0.43 -10.24 14.16
C ASN A 195 0.08 -8.97 14.87
N TYR A 196 -0.71 -7.89 14.81
CA TYR A 196 -0.35 -6.61 15.43
C TYR A 196 -0.27 -6.68 16.97
N PHE A 197 -1.30 -7.24 17.63
CA PHE A 197 -1.35 -7.36 19.09
C PHE A 197 -0.68 -8.63 19.63
N GLY A 198 -0.30 -9.55 18.74
CA GLY A 198 0.49 -10.73 19.07
C GLY A 198 1.98 -10.40 19.01
N ASP A 199 2.62 -10.77 17.90
CA ASP A 199 4.03 -10.52 17.64
C ASP A 199 4.21 -9.83 16.28
N TYR A 200 4.10 -8.49 16.32
CA TYR A 200 4.24 -7.68 15.13
C TYR A 200 5.68 -7.66 14.61
N VAL A 201 6.67 -7.85 15.48
CA VAL A 201 8.09 -7.90 15.12
C VAL A 201 8.35 -9.14 14.27
N LYS A 202 7.88 -10.31 14.69
CA LYS A 202 7.96 -11.53 13.88
C LYS A 202 7.22 -11.41 12.55
N SER A 203 6.09 -10.69 12.54
CA SER A 203 5.35 -10.43 11.31
C SER A 203 6.13 -9.52 10.35
N CYS A 204 6.85 -8.53 10.88
CA CYS A 204 7.79 -7.73 10.11
C CYS A 204 8.98 -8.54 9.58
N GLU A 205 9.55 -9.44 10.37
CA GLU A 205 10.63 -10.32 9.92
C GLU A 205 10.19 -11.19 8.75
N ALA A 206 8.97 -11.72 8.80
CA ALA A 206 8.38 -12.44 7.67
C ALA A 206 8.24 -11.55 6.43
N VAL A 207 7.80 -10.30 6.60
CA VAL A 207 7.71 -9.32 5.49
C VAL A 207 9.11 -8.99 4.93
N ALA A 208 10.12 -8.81 5.79
CA ALA A 208 11.50 -8.58 5.36
C ALA A 208 12.06 -9.79 4.59
N GLY A 209 11.80 -11.01 5.05
CA GLY A 209 12.15 -12.23 4.32
C GLY A 209 11.46 -12.34 2.96
N PHE A 210 10.18 -11.98 2.90
CA PHE A 210 9.41 -11.90 1.65
C PHE A 210 9.98 -10.88 0.67
N LEU A 211 10.28 -9.66 1.13
CA LEU A 211 10.87 -8.63 0.28
C LEU A 211 12.27 -9.01 -0.17
N SER A 212 13.10 -9.56 0.72
CA SER A 212 14.44 -10.05 0.40
C SER A 212 14.41 -11.11 -0.70
N LYS A 213 13.48 -12.07 -0.62
CA LYS A 213 13.30 -13.13 -1.62
C LYS A 213 13.06 -12.61 -3.05
N TYR A 214 12.36 -11.48 -3.19
CA TYR A 214 12.01 -10.91 -4.49
C TYR A 214 12.84 -9.68 -4.86
N THR A 215 13.71 -9.20 -3.98
CA THR A 215 14.61 -8.09 -4.29
C THR A 215 15.73 -8.60 -5.19
N VAL A 216 15.89 -7.96 -6.35
CA VAL A 216 17.02 -8.20 -7.26
C VAL A 216 18.18 -7.30 -6.86
N ASP A 217 17.88 -6.01 -6.68
CA ASP A 217 18.85 -4.99 -6.33
C ASP A 217 18.14 -3.87 -5.56
N VAL A 218 18.89 -3.17 -4.70
CA VAL A 218 18.34 -2.09 -3.88
C VAL A 218 19.47 -1.19 -3.40
N ASP A 219 19.42 0.06 -3.82
CA ASP A 219 20.28 1.09 -3.30
C ASP A 219 19.97 1.30 -1.83
N ASP A 220 21.01 1.22 -1.00
CA ASP A 220 20.89 1.58 0.40
C ASP A 220 20.68 3.09 0.51
N VAL A 221 19.59 3.46 1.16
CA VAL A 221 19.20 4.85 1.30
C VAL A 221 19.83 5.56 2.49
N ARG A 222 20.66 4.84 3.26
CA ARG A 222 21.39 5.41 4.39
C ARG A 222 22.39 6.48 3.94
N GLY A 223 22.20 7.67 4.52
CA GLY A 223 23.11 8.81 4.43
C GLY A 223 24.21 8.84 5.48
N LEU A 224 24.70 7.70 5.95
CA LEU A 224 25.74 7.65 6.97
C LEU A 224 26.76 6.57 6.64
N GLY A 225 28.02 6.99 6.57
CA GLY A 225 29.19 6.12 6.40
C GLY A 225 29.36 5.13 7.55
N ASP A 226 30.27 4.19 7.30
CA ASP A 226 30.83 3.30 8.32
C ASP A 226 31.34 4.06 9.55
#